data_AF-A0A1Q7X061-F1
#
_entry.id   AF-A0A1Q7X061-F1
#
_cell.length_a   1.000
_cell.length_b   1.000
_cell.length_c   1.000
_cell.angle_alpha   90.00
_cell.angle_beta   90.00
_cell.angle_gamma   90.00
#
_symmetry.space_group_name_H-M   'P 1'
#
loop_
_entity.id
_entity.type
_entity.pdbx_description
1 polymer ?
#
loop_
_entity_poly.entity_id
_entity_poly.type
_entity_poly.pdbx_seq_one_letter_code
_entity_poly.pdbx_strand_id
1 'polypeptide(L)'
;MDGRSLMPLLRRSGGWPKGRGLLTEYRVADAGRYATCEFAGIRTRDNIYVVHSRVVNRATGKCVSADQRERYNLKRDPFELRNLCAGGSAANCPSGAKQIRLEVRLNRLRDCAGIAGCYPAVTGGFA
;
A
#
# COMPACT_ATOMS: atom_id res chain seq x y z
N MET A 1 6.95 8.53 -13.16
CA MET A 1 5.62 7.92 -13.36
C MET A 1 5.69 6.51 -12.79
N ASP A 2 4.91 6.13 -11.78
CA ASP A 2 5.12 4.80 -11.15
C ASP A 2 4.14 3.75 -11.69
N GLY A 3 3.46 4.10 -12.77
CA GLY A 3 2.40 3.34 -13.41
C GLY A 3 2.84 2.55 -14.64
N ARG A 4 1.91 1.74 -15.16
CA ARG A 4 2.04 1.07 -16.46
C ARG A 4 0.98 1.60 -17.40
N SER A 5 1.33 1.85 -18.65
CA SER A 5 0.36 2.21 -19.69
C SER A 5 -0.74 1.16 -19.83
N LEU A 6 -1.99 1.61 -19.97
CA LEU A 6 -3.17 0.78 -20.23
C LEU A 6 -3.42 0.54 -21.73
N MET A 7 -2.65 1.19 -22.62
CA MET A 7 -2.81 1.08 -24.07
C MET A 7 -2.80 -0.36 -24.60
N PRO A 8 -1.96 -1.29 -24.11
CA PRO A 8 -2.00 -2.67 -24.57
C PRO A 8 -3.33 -3.38 -24.28
N LEU A 9 -4.05 -3.00 -23.22
CA LEU A 9 -5.37 -3.54 -22.90
C LEU A 9 -6.42 -3.02 -23.89
N LEU A 10 -6.39 -1.71 -24.18
CA LEU A 10 -7.32 -1.07 -25.11
C LEU A 10 -7.14 -1.59 -26.54
N ARG A 11 -5.89 -1.85 -26.95
CA ARG A 11 -5.56 -2.40 -28.27
C ARG A 11 -5.70 -3.92 -28.36
N ARG A 12 -6.10 -4.59 -27.27
CA ARG A 12 -6.15 -6.07 -27.17
C ARG A 12 -4.83 -6.76 -27.53
N SER A 13 -3.70 -6.05 -27.41
CA SER A 13 -2.36 -6.56 -27.69
C SER A 13 -1.61 -7.01 -26.43
N GLY A 14 -2.22 -6.82 -25.25
CA GLY A 14 -1.70 -7.29 -23.98
C GLY A 14 -2.81 -7.67 -23.01
N GLY A 15 -2.42 -8.20 -21.84
CA GLY A 15 -3.33 -8.62 -20.79
C GLY A 15 -3.08 -7.91 -19.46
N TRP A 16 -4.06 -8.03 -18.55
CA TRP A 16 -3.88 -7.51 -17.19
C TRP A 16 -2.74 -8.26 -16.49
N PRO A 17 -1.82 -7.58 -15.79
CA PRO A 17 -0.68 -8.24 -15.17
C PRO A 17 -1.13 -9.25 -14.09
N LYS A 18 -0.68 -10.50 -14.22
CA LYS A 18 -0.95 -11.54 -13.24
C LYS A 18 -0.25 -11.21 -11.92
N GLY A 19 -0.97 -11.37 -10.81
CA GLY A 19 -0.41 -11.22 -9.47
C GLY A 19 0.01 -9.78 -9.11
N ARG A 20 -0.47 -8.76 -9.83
CA ARG A 20 -0.17 -7.35 -9.54
C ARG A 20 -0.54 -6.98 -8.09
N GLY A 21 0.41 -6.35 -7.40
CA GLY A 21 0.16 -5.62 -6.15
C GLY A 21 0.06 -4.14 -6.46
N LEU A 22 -0.90 -3.46 -5.86
CA LEU A 22 -1.07 -2.01 -5.95
C LEU A 22 -0.63 -1.40 -4.62
N LEU A 23 0.30 -0.44 -4.69
CA LEU A 23 0.71 0.37 -3.55
C LEU A 23 -0.34 1.46 -3.31
N THR A 24 -0.70 1.65 -2.05
CA THR A 24 -1.51 2.78 -1.58
C THR A 24 -0.78 3.44 -0.43
N GLU A 25 -0.55 4.74 -0.52
CA GLU A 25 0.18 5.50 0.48
C GLU A 25 -0.62 6.74 0.87
N TYR A 26 -0.44 7.15 2.12
CA TYR A 26 -1.04 8.34 2.66
C TYR A 26 -0.09 8.94 3.69
N ARG A 27 0.07 10.26 3.64
CA ARG A 27 0.79 11.03 4.65
C ARG A 27 0.16 12.40 4.78
N VAL A 28 -0.11 12.82 6.01
CA VAL A 28 -0.57 14.16 6.34
C VAL A 28 0.16 14.68 7.58
N ALA A 29 0.35 16.00 7.65
CA ALA A 29 0.99 16.65 8.80
C ALA A 29 0.06 16.71 10.03
N ASP A 30 -1.21 17.04 9.78
CA ASP A 30 -2.27 17.12 10.79
C ASP A 30 -3.48 16.31 10.34
N ALA A 31 -3.83 15.29 11.13
CA ALA A 31 -4.92 14.37 10.82
C ALA A 31 -6.08 14.61 11.78
N GLY A 32 -7.30 14.41 11.32
CA GLY A 32 -8.49 14.51 12.16
C GLY A 32 -8.43 13.60 13.39
N ARG A 33 -9.22 13.91 14.42
CA ARG A 33 -9.28 13.11 15.65
C ARG A 33 -9.55 11.63 15.32
N TYR A 34 -8.77 10.73 15.93
CA TYR A 34 -8.84 9.27 15.71
C TYR A 34 -8.40 8.77 14.32
N ALA A 35 -7.64 9.57 13.56
CA ALA A 35 -7.18 9.19 12.22
C ALA A 35 -5.77 8.57 12.20
N THR A 36 -5.47 7.94 11.06
CA THR A 36 -4.11 7.62 10.63
C THR A 36 -3.44 8.88 10.09
N CYS A 37 -2.16 9.07 10.40
CA CYS A 37 -1.37 10.18 9.86
C CYS A 37 -0.49 9.73 8.70
N GLU A 38 0.02 8.50 8.78
CA GLU A 38 0.86 7.92 7.75
C GLU A 38 0.64 6.42 7.65
N PHE A 39 0.40 5.93 6.43
CA PHE A 39 0.37 4.50 6.15
C PHE A 39 0.89 4.18 4.75
N ALA A 40 1.34 2.94 4.61
CA ALA A 40 1.56 2.30 3.31
C ALA A 40 0.85 0.94 3.29
N GLY A 41 0.24 0.61 2.17
CA GLY A 41 -0.50 -0.63 2.00
C GLY A 41 -0.31 -1.26 0.63
N ILE A 42 -0.46 -2.57 0.58
CA ILE A 42 -0.46 -3.35 -0.66
C ILE A 42 -1.82 -4.03 -0.84
N ARG A 43 -2.49 -3.73 -1.95
CA ARG A 43 -3.67 -4.46 -2.41
C ARG A 43 -3.29 -5.45 -3.49
N THR A 44 -3.62 -6.71 -3.27
CA THR A 44 -3.55 -7.79 -4.27
C THR A 44 -4.97 -8.21 -4.64
N ARG A 45 -5.12 -9.15 -5.58
CA ARG A 45 -6.43 -9.70 -5.93
C ARG A 45 -7.19 -10.26 -4.71
N ASP A 46 -6.47 -10.91 -3.79
CA ASP A 46 -7.11 -11.73 -2.75
C ASP A 46 -6.82 -11.21 -1.32
N ASN A 47 -6.03 -10.14 -1.17
CA ASN A 47 -5.63 -9.60 0.14
C ASN A 47 -5.36 -8.11 0.04
N ILE A 48 -5.63 -7.40 1.14
CA ILE A 48 -5.04 -6.10 1.44
C ILE A 48 -4.21 -6.24 2.72
N TYR A 49 -3.07 -5.55 2.77
CA TYR A 49 -2.21 -5.47 3.94
C TYR A 49 -1.71 -4.04 4.09
N VAL A 50 -1.87 -3.46 5.28
CA VAL A 50 -1.58 -2.05 5.58
C VAL A 50 -0.70 -1.97 6.82
N VAL A 51 0.28 -1.06 6.78
CA VAL A 51 1.13 -0.69 7.90
C VAL A 51 0.97 0.80 8.15
N HIS A 52 0.46 1.14 9.32
CA HIS A 52 0.35 2.51 9.82
C HIS A 52 1.62 2.84 10.60
N SER A 53 2.46 3.70 10.04
CA SER A 53 3.70 4.16 10.67
C SER A 53 3.48 5.32 11.62
N ARG A 54 2.38 6.09 11.43
CA ARG A 54 2.01 7.18 12.33
C ARG A 54 0.50 7.28 12.52
N VAL A 55 0.07 7.45 13.77
CA VAL A 55 -1.35 7.60 14.15
C VAL A 55 -1.53 8.76 15.13
N VAL A 56 -2.75 9.27 15.24
CA VAL A 56 -3.07 10.33 16.21
C VAL A 56 -3.06 9.75 17.64
N ASN A 57 -2.23 10.31 18.51
CA ASN A 57 -2.31 10.08 19.95
C ASN A 57 -3.61 10.71 20.49
N ARG A 58 -4.45 9.91 21.14
CA ARG A 58 -5.79 10.33 21.59
C ARG A 58 -5.78 11.43 22.66
N ALA A 59 -4.74 11.47 23.50
CA ALA A 59 -4.64 12.44 24.58
C ALA A 59 -4.13 13.80 24.08
N THR A 60 -3.18 13.79 23.14
CA THR A 60 -2.51 15.02 22.68
C THR A 60 -3.01 15.53 21.33
N GLY A 61 -3.74 14.72 20.58
CA GLY A 61 -4.14 15.01 19.20
C GLY A 61 -2.99 14.98 18.19
N LYS A 62 -1.75 14.71 18.62
CA LYS A 62 -0.57 14.78 17.75
C LYS A 62 -0.29 13.44 17.08
N CYS A 63 0.19 13.49 15.85
CA CYS A 63 0.66 12.33 15.10
C CYS A 63 1.97 11.76 15.69
N VAL A 64 1.91 10.58 16.28
CA VAL A 64 3.03 9.85 16.89
C VAL A 64 3.38 8.60 16.09
N SER A 65 4.60 8.08 16.27
CA SER A 65 5.02 6.81 15.67
C SER A 65 4.16 5.64 16.15
N ALA A 66 3.89 4.69 15.27
CA ALA A 66 3.17 3.45 15.56
C ALA A 66 3.66 2.31 14.66
N ASP A 67 3.38 1.08 15.06
CA ASP A 67 3.48 -0.12 14.21
C ASP A 67 2.13 -0.85 14.26
N GLN A 68 1.10 -0.19 13.74
CA GLN A 68 -0.23 -0.77 13.64
C GLN A 68 -0.43 -1.39 12.27
N ARG A 69 -1.04 -2.58 12.23
CA ARG A 69 -1.15 -3.40 11.03
C ARG A 69 -2.56 -3.87 10.80
N GLU A 70 -2.93 -3.89 9.54
CA GLU A 70 -4.20 -4.43 9.10
C GLU A 70 -3.99 -5.43 7.97
N ARG A 71 -4.72 -6.54 8.02
CA ARG A 71 -4.74 -7.51 6.95
C ARG A 71 -6.13 -8.06 6.75
N TYR A 72 -6.61 -8.00 5.52
CA TYR A 72 -7.92 -8.54 5.15
C TYR A 72 -7.79 -9.53 4.00
N ASN A 73 -8.64 -10.56 4.02
CA ASN A 73 -8.74 -11.55 2.96
C ASN A 73 -9.91 -11.19 2.06
N LEU A 74 -9.63 -10.49 0.96
CA LEU A 74 -10.66 -9.98 0.05
C LEU A 74 -11.53 -11.06 -0.60
N LYS A 75 -11.06 -12.33 -0.63
CA LYS A 75 -11.88 -13.45 -1.14
C LYS A 75 -13.00 -13.85 -0.17
N ARG A 76 -12.77 -13.73 1.13
CA ARG A 76 -13.72 -14.15 2.19
C ARG A 76 -14.35 -12.98 2.93
N ASP A 77 -13.73 -11.82 2.86
CA ASP A 77 -14.09 -10.58 3.53
C ASP A 77 -13.87 -9.42 2.54
N PRO A 78 -14.72 -9.32 1.50
CA PRO A 78 -14.58 -8.30 0.45
C PRO A 78 -14.84 -6.88 0.95
N PHE A 79 -15.51 -6.75 2.11
CA PHE A 79 -15.83 -5.48 2.76
C PHE A 79 -14.82 -5.09 3.84
N GLU A 80 -13.76 -5.89 4.03
CA GLU A 80 -12.64 -5.55 4.91
C GLU A 80 -13.09 -5.32 6.37
N LEU A 81 -14.03 -6.13 6.85
CA LEU A 81 -14.63 -5.98 8.18
C LEU A 81 -13.87 -6.74 9.28
N ARG A 82 -13.04 -7.72 8.90
CA ARG A 82 -12.38 -8.64 9.83
C ARG A 82 -10.87 -8.57 9.67
N ASN A 83 -10.24 -7.67 10.43
CA ASN A 83 -8.79 -7.57 10.47
C ASN A 83 -8.17 -8.86 11.04
N LEU A 84 -7.33 -9.51 10.25
CA LEU A 84 -6.61 -10.72 10.62
C LEU A 84 -5.42 -10.45 11.55
N CYS A 85 -4.93 -9.21 11.62
CA CYS A 85 -3.97 -8.76 12.63
C CYS A 85 -4.75 -8.29 13.87
N ALA A 86 -5.04 -9.22 14.78
CA ALA A 86 -5.94 -8.94 15.90
C ALA A 86 -5.45 -7.77 16.77
N GLY A 87 -6.32 -6.79 17.03
CA GLY A 87 -5.99 -5.58 17.79
C GLY A 87 -5.01 -4.64 17.09
N GLY A 88 -4.71 -4.87 15.81
CA GLY A 88 -3.79 -4.04 15.02
C GLY A 88 -2.32 -4.23 15.34
N SER A 89 -1.94 -5.24 16.14
CA SER A 89 -0.54 -5.48 16.51
C SER A 89 0.17 -6.41 15.52
N ALA A 90 1.44 -6.10 15.22
CA ALA A 90 2.30 -6.97 14.41
C ALA A 90 2.45 -8.38 15.00
N ALA A 91 2.54 -8.48 16.33
CA ALA A 91 2.66 -9.77 17.02
C ALA A 91 1.45 -10.68 16.82
N ASN A 92 0.28 -10.09 16.51
CA ASN A 92 -0.98 -10.80 16.33
C ASN A 92 -1.33 -10.99 14.85
N CYS A 93 -0.45 -10.60 13.93
CA CYS A 93 -0.64 -10.89 12.52
C CYS A 93 -0.39 -12.37 12.22
N PRO A 94 -1.06 -12.97 11.21
CA PRO A 94 -0.79 -14.35 10.84
C PRO A 94 0.66 -14.49 10.34
N SER A 95 1.46 -15.40 10.90
CA SER A 95 2.91 -15.52 10.64
C SER A 95 3.31 -16.38 9.41
N GLY A 96 2.35 -16.76 8.55
CA GLY A 96 2.62 -17.66 7.43
C GLY A 96 3.31 -17.00 6.22
N ALA A 97 3.80 -17.82 5.28
CA ALA A 97 4.50 -17.36 4.06
C ALA A 97 3.75 -16.30 3.24
N LYS A 98 2.41 -16.28 3.31
CA LYS A 98 1.60 -15.23 2.66
C LYS A 98 1.84 -13.85 3.29
N GLN A 99 1.97 -13.77 4.61
CA GLN A 99 2.27 -12.54 5.33
C GLN A 99 3.64 -12.00 4.94
N ILE A 100 4.66 -12.85 5.03
CA ILE A 100 6.04 -12.52 4.68
C ILE A 100 6.11 -11.98 3.23
N ARG A 101 5.41 -12.63 2.29
CA ARG A 101 5.36 -12.15 0.90
C ARG A 101 4.67 -10.79 0.76
N LEU A 102 3.63 -10.49 1.54
CA LEU A 102 2.97 -9.18 1.49
C LEU A 102 3.89 -8.10 2.06
N GLU A 103 4.57 -8.36 3.17
CA GLU A 103 5.54 -7.44 3.79
C GLU A 103 6.71 -7.12 2.86
N VAL A 104 7.37 -8.16 2.34
CA VAL A 104 8.49 -7.99 1.40
C VAL A 104 8.07 -7.23 0.15
N ARG A 105 6.89 -7.54 -0.41
CA ARG A 105 6.39 -6.85 -1.60
C ARG A 105 6.00 -5.41 -1.30
N LEU A 106 5.43 -5.12 -0.13
CA LEU A 106 5.11 -3.76 0.28
C LEU A 106 6.39 -2.92 0.37
N ASN A 107 7.43 -3.43 1.05
CA ASN A 107 8.71 -2.73 1.16
C ASN A 107 9.32 -2.45 -0.22
N ARG A 108 9.38 -3.47 -1.08
CA ARG A 108 9.88 -3.28 -2.45
C ARG A 108 9.09 -2.23 -3.24
N LEU A 109 7.77 -2.17 -3.08
CA LEU A 109 6.94 -1.18 -3.76
C LEU A 109 7.24 0.24 -3.24
N ARG A 110 7.41 0.41 -1.93
CA ARG A 110 7.78 1.68 -1.31
C ARG A 110 9.15 2.16 -1.79
N ASP A 111 10.12 1.25 -1.87
CA ASP A 111 11.48 1.56 -2.33
C ASP A 111 11.50 2.03 -3.80
N CYS A 112 10.56 1.54 -4.61
CA CYS A 112 10.46 1.91 -6.03
C CYS A 112 9.56 3.13 -6.29
N ALA A 113 8.74 3.54 -5.32
CA ALA A 113 7.79 4.63 -5.49
C ALA A 113 8.48 5.99 -5.36
N GLY A 114 8.06 6.98 -6.16
CA GLY A 114 8.52 8.35 -6.03
C GLY A 114 9.98 8.59 -6.41
N ILE A 115 10.66 7.66 -7.09
CA ILE A 115 12.04 7.86 -7.56
C ILE A 115 12.03 8.96 -8.63
N ALA A 116 12.51 10.15 -8.25
CA ALA A 116 12.78 11.23 -9.17
C ALA A 116 13.83 10.79 -10.21
N GLY A 117 13.51 10.93 -11.50
CA GLY A 117 14.47 10.65 -12.59
C GLY A 117 14.49 9.22 -13.12
N CYS A 118 13.60 8.31 -12.69
CA CYS A 118 13.51 6.96 -13.28
C CYS A 118 13.00 6.93 -14.74
N TYR A 119 12.65 8.08 -15.30
CA TYR A 119 12.30 8.26 -16.71
C TYR A 119 13.44 9.03 -17.38
N PRO A 120 14.03 8.54 -18.47
CA PRO A 120 14.84 9.41 -19.31
C PRO A 120 13.98 10.60 -19.71
N ALA A 121 14.54 11.81 -19.64
CA ALA A 121 13.90 12.98 -20.20
C ALA A 121 13.58 12.65 -21.66
N VAL A 122 12.30 12.79 -22.05
CA VAL A 122 11.94 12.74 -23.46
C VAL A 122 12.58 13.99 -24.08
N THR A 123 13.74 13.84 -24.71
CA THR A 123 14.30 14.88 -25.58
C THR A 123 13.43 14.93 -26.82
N GLY A 124 12.27 15.58 -26.69
CA GLY A 124 11.42 15.95 -27.81
C GLY A 124 12.10 17.07 -28.58
N GLY A 125 12.75 16.71 -29.69
CA GLY A 125 13.15 17.65 -30.70
C GLY A 125 11.91 18.30 -31.31
N PHE A 126 11.70 19.56 -30.98
CA PHE A 126 10.98 20.50 -31.84
C PHE A 126 12.04 21.31 -32.58
N ALA A 127 12.33 20.91 -33.81
CA ALA A 127 12.84 21.73 -34.90
C ALA A 127 12.52 20.99 -36.22
#